data_AF-A0AAJ0EBX6-F1
#
_entry.id   AF-A0AAJ0EBX6-F1
#
_cell.length_a   1.000
_cell.length_b   1.000
_cell.length_c   1.000
_cell.angle_alpha   90.00
_cell.angle_beta   90.00
_cell.angle_gamma   90.00
#
_symmetry.space_group_name_H-M   'P 1'
#
loop_
_entity.id
_entity.type
_entity.pdbx_description
1 polymer ?
#
loop_
_entity_poly.entity_id
_entity_poly.type
_entity_poly.pdbx_seq_one_letter_code
_entity_poly.pdbx_strand_id
1 'polypeptide(L)'
;MFCKFRNSSLRSFLFRQFLLTTYFCQRVSNPSCHIQSIVTTAKARLCSRWRRKADSVSDAAQPFEHSERVEGKWYRTPFYNATILGMCSFAAPGLWGAMNSLGAGGAQEPYLVNTGNALTFCLMIISCWLTSSVVKYVGIKGALVIGTIGFAPYSAGLYLNNRYGVEWLVIVGAAFCGVSAGIFWGSEAAIAIAYPEPHNRGRMIAYWLTWTRVGQILGGVINLGLNADRSGADKVSYKVYLIFIALQACGPFVAMLLNKPEKVQRADGKPVQLTIADNPWQEIKATTKTLLTPKFLLLVLWIGQGVYSESIFFTYIALWFSVRARALGSLLSGIVAVIAGNLLGLWLDQNPIALKKRARWAFAVIMTLQGAWWLWLTINVTEYRRTQPTLDWSDPGFGRGFGVFIFLVAGFQLNYNFAFFIIGQISESPHETIRLSALLRGTESAWQALSYGLNAIPIFALFGGPYINFGLWFLSIYPAWLVVRHFGNDAKKTDTETVAQSEAVHEIKS
;
A
#
# COMPACT_ATOMS: atom_id res chain seq x y z
N MET A 1 -9.53 -15.01 15.21
CA MET A 1 -8.06 -15.19 15.07
C MET A 1 -7.27 -15.15 16.41
N PHE A 2 -7.89 -15.06 17.60
CA PHE A 2 -7.13 -14.81 18.85
C PHE A 2 -6.81 -16.03 19.76
N CYS A 3 -7.30 -17.23 19.44
CA CYS A 3 -7.07 -18.40 20.31
C CYS A 3 -5.74 -19.16 20.09
N LYS A 4 -4.89 -18.79 19.11
CA LYS A 4 -3.66 -19.53 18.79
C LYS A 4 -2.37 -18.75 19.04
N PHE A 5 -2.28 -18.03 20.16
CA PHE A 5 -1.06 -17.32 20.58
C PHE A 5 -0.47 -17.99 21.83
N ARG A 6 0.72 -18.59 21.69
CA ARG A 6 1.48 -19.25 22.78
C ARG A 6 2.49 -18.32 23.47
N ASN A 7 2.55 -17.05 23.08
CA ASN A 7 3.49 -16.08 23.66
C ASN A 7 2.73 -15.05 24.52
N SER A 8 2.96 -15.07 25.84
CA SER A 8 2.16 -14.36 26.87
C SER A 8 2.32 -12.83 26.81
N SER A 9 3.49 -12.34 26.40
CA SER A 9 3.79 -10.89 26.27
C SER A 9 3.00 -10.24 25.13
N LEU A 10 2.94 -10.89 23.95
CA LEU A 10 2.28 -10.37 22.75
C LEU A 10 0.74 -10.37 22.84
N ARG A 11 0.17 -11.29 23.62
CA ARG A 11 -1.27 -11.32 23.94
C ARG A 11 -1.68 -10.09 24.73
N SER A 12 -0.88 -9.67 25.72
CA SER A 12 -1.21 -8.51 26.54
C SER A 12 -1.19 -7.20 25.75
N PHE A 13 -0.27 -7.07 24.78
CA PHE A 13 -0.11 -5.86 23.98
C PHE A 13 -1.24 -5.71 22.95
N LEU A 14 -1.54 -6.75 22.17
CA LEU A 14 -2.60 -6.72 21.15
C LEU A 14 -4.00 -6.69 21.76
N PHE A 15 -4.20 -7.29 22.94
CA PHE A 15 -5.47 -7.21 23.68
C PHE A 15 -5.69 -5.82 24.29
N ARG A 16 -4.63 -5.15 24.78
CA ARG A 16 -4.70 -3.75 25.22
C ARG A 16 -4.99 -2.79 24.06
N GLN A 17 -4.44 -3.05 22.88
CA GLN A 17 -4.68 -2.25 21.68
C GLN A 17 -6.13 -2.41 21.18
N PHE A 18 -6.69 -3.62 21.23
CA PHE A 18 -8.10 -3.88 20.91
C PHE A 18 -9.07 -3.28 21.93
N LEU A 19 -8.74 -3.35 23.22
CA LEU A 19 -9.52 -2.73 24.31
C LEU A 19 -9.55 -1.21 24.22
N LEU A 20 -8.45 -0.56 23.84
CA LEU A 20 -8.41 0.89 23.59
C LEU A 20 -9.32 1.32 22.42
N THR A 21 -9.48 0.48 21.40
CA THR A 21 -10.41 0.73 20.28
C THR A 21 -11.87 0.47 20.65
N THR A 22 -12.14 -0.47 21.58
CA THR A 22 -13.52 -0.76 22.04
C THR A 22 -13.99 0.19 23.14
N TYR A 23 -13.11 0.66 24.02
CA TYR A 23 -13.44 1.64 25.07
C TYR A 23 -13.94 2.97 24.49
N PHE A 24 -13.48 3.35 23.29
CA PHE A 24 -13.94 4.56 22.59
C PHE A 24 -15.32 4.38 21.95
N CYS A 25 -15.74 3.15 21.67
CA CYS A 25 -17.02 2.84 21.01
C CYS A 25 -18.16 2.55 22.01
N GLN A 26 -17.82 2.26 23.27
CA GLN A 26 -18.78 1.88 24.30
C GLN A 26 -19.45 3.06 25.04
N ARG A 27 -19.10 4.31 24.72
CA ARG A 27 -19.69 5.50 25.38
C ARG A 27 -20.97 6.04 24.72
N VAL A 28 -21.56 5.30 23.77
CA VAL A 28 -22.83 5.66 23.12
C VAL A 28 -23.69 4.40 22.93
N SER A 29 -24.43 3.97 23.95
CA SER A 29 -25.77 3.34 23.84
C SER A 29 -26.21 2.70 25.17
N ASN A 30 -27.40 3.08 25.64
CA ASN A 30 -28.11 2.54 26.81
C ASN A 30 -28.86 1.22 26.41
N PRO A 31 -29.20 0.31 27.35
CA PRO A 31 -29.47 -1.10 27.05
C PRO A 31 -30.95 -1.43 26.89
N SER A 32 -31.27 -2.32 25.94
CA SER A 32 -32.56 -3.01 25.83
C SER A 32 -32.35 -4.52 25.74
N CYS A 33 -32.94 -5.26 26.68
CA CYS A 33 -32.53 -6.59 27.15
C CYS A 33 -32.91 -7.80 26.25
N HIS A 34 -33.35 -7.61 25.00
CA HIS A 34 -33.81 -8.73 24.13
C HIS A 34 -32.79 -9.20 23.08
N ILE A 35 -31.75 -8.41 22.77
CA ILE A 35 -30.75 -8.74 21.74
C ILE A 35 -29.67 -9.71 22.26
N GLN A 36 -29.41 -9.72 23.57
CA GLN A 36 -28.37 -10.57 24.19
C GLN A 36 -28.67 -12.07 24.08
N SER A 37 -29.93 -12.49 24.18
CA SER A 37 -30.30 -13.92 24.10
C SER A 37 -30.06 -14.52 22.70
N ILE A 38 -30.36 -13.75 21.65
CA ILE A 38 -30.17 -14.15 20.26
C ILE A 38 -28.68 -14.20 19.92
N VAL A 39 -27.90 -13.21 20.36
CA VAL A 39 -26.44 -13.18 20.17
C VAL A 39 -25.74 -14.33 20.89
N THR A 40 -26.19 -14.69 22.10
CA THR A 40 -25.60 -15.79 22.89
C THR A 40 -25.87 -17.15 22.25
N THR A 41 -27.08 -17.35 21.73
CA THR A 41 -27.48 -18.60 21.05
C THR A 41 -26.77 -18.76 19.69
N ALA A 42 -26.59 -17.66 18.94
CA ALA A 42 -25.81 -17.64 17.70
C ALA A 42 -24.31 -17.92 17.96
N LYS A 43 -23.75 -17.36 19.04
CA LYS A 43 -22.36 -17.58 19.46
C LYS A 43 -22.10 -19.03 19.85
N ALA A 44 -23.03 -19.69 20.55
CA ALA A 44 -22.93 -21.10 20.90
C ALA A 44 -22.98 -22.04 19.67
N ARG A 45 -23.88 -21.77 18.71
CA ARG A 45 -23.97 -22.54 17.44
C ARG A 45 -22.76 -22.32 16.53
N LEU A 46 -22.20 -21.11 16.49
CA LEU A 46 -20.93 -20.87 15.80
C LEU A 46 -19.78 -21.61 16.51
N CYS A 47 -19.68 -21.55 17.83
CA CYS A 47 -18.59 -22.18 18.58
C CYS A 47 -18.58 -23.71 18.41
N SER A 48 -19.75 -24.36 18.40
CA SER A 48 -19.84 -25.82 18.17
C SER A 48 -19.53 -26.24 16.73
N ARG A 49 -19.84 -25.39 15.75
CA ARG A 49 -19.49 -25.60 14.33
C ARG A 49 -18.00 -25.35 14.07
N TRP A 50 -17.40 -24.41 14.79
CA TRP A 50 -15.96 -24.14 14.78
C TRP A 50 -15.15 -25.25 15.47
N ARG A 51 -15.67 -25.84 16.56
CA ARG A 51 -15.01 -26.96 17.25
C ARG A 51 -15.00 -28.21 16.36
N ARG A 52 -16.14 -28.59 15.77
CA ARG A 52 -16.19 -29.69 14.78
C ARG A 52 -15.29 -29.49 13.56
N LYS A 53 -15.11 -28.24 13.10
CA LYS A 53 -14.19 -27.91 12.00
C LYS A 53 -12.72 -27.85 12.43
N ALA A 54 -12.45 -27.63 13.71
CA ALA A 54 -11.10 -27.72 14.28
C ALA A 54 -10.68 -29.19 14.43
N ASP A 55 -11.60 -30.05 14.88
CA ASP A 55 -11.38 -31.48 15.07
C ASP A 55 -11.23 -32.20 13.71
N SER A 56 -12.00 -31.80 12.69
CA SER A 56 -11.84 -32.36 11.32
C SER A 56 -10.55 -31.91 10.61
N VAL A 57 -9.90 -30.83 11.09
CA VAL A 57 -8.63 -30.33 10.55
C VAL A 57 -7.43 -30.91 11.31
N SER A 58 -7.63 -31.37 12.56
CA SER A 58 -6.59 -32.12 13.28
C SER A 58 -6.41 -33.53 12.72
N ASP A 59 -7.49 -34.18 12.27
CA ASP A 59 -7.43 -35.56 11.74
C ASP A 59 -6.91 -35.65 10.30
N ALA A 60 -6.86 -34.53 9.56
CA ALA A 60 -6.31 -34.45 8.20
C ALA A 60 -4.86 -33.93 8.16
N ALA A 61 -4.25 -33.63 9.30
CA ALA A 61 -2.85 -33.24 9.37
C ALA A 61 -1.99 -34.51 9.32
N GLN A 62 -1.51 -34.87 8.12
CA GLN A 62 -0.37 -35.78 8.04
C GLN A 62 0.78 -35.22 8.89
N PRO A 63 1.50 -36.07 9.65
CA PRO A 63 2.66 -35.62 10.40
C PRO A 63 3.74 -35.20 9.41
N PHE A 64 3.81 -33.90 9.12
CA PHE A 64 4.98 -33.32 8.48
C PHE A 64 6.18 -33.64 9.38
N GLU A 65 7.21 -34.26 8.79
CA GLU A 65 8.50 -34.43 9.44
C GLU A 65 8.86 -33.13 10.16
N HIS A 66 8.98 -33.23 11.48
CA HIS A 66 9.44 -32.15 12.31
C HIS A 66 10.93 -31.99 12.01
N SER A 67 11.27 -31.27 10.93
CA SER A 67 12.62 -30.71 10.80
C SER A 67 12.89 -29.99 12.12
N GLU A 68 13.89 -30.46 12.86
CA GLU A 68 14.25 -29.92 14.17
C GLU A 68 14.31 -28.40 14.05
N ARG A 69 13.45 -27.69 14.80
CA ARG A 69 13.44 -26.23 14.78
C ARG A 69 14.78 -25.74 15.28
N VAL A 70 15.61 -25.28 14.35
CA VAL A 70 16.90 -24.69 14.70
C VAL A 70 16.64 -23.34 15.33
N GLU A 71 16.96 -23.19 16.63
CA GLU A 71 16.90 -21.90 17.31
C GLU A 71 18.03 -20.99 16.80
N GLY A 72 17.69 -20.13 15.85
CA GLY A 72 18.57 -19.08 15.36
C GLY A 72 18.74 -17.95 16.38
N LYS A 73 19.89 -17.26 16.33
CA LYS A 73 20.12 -16.05 17.12
C LYS A 73 19.08 -14.99 16.77
N TRP A 74 18.48 -14.32 17.76
CA TRP A 74 17.39 -13.35 17.54
C TRP A 74 17.68 -12.34 16.42
N TYR A 75 18.87 -11.73 16.45
CA TYR A 75 19.30 -10.72 15.47
C TYR A 75 19.59 -11.29 14.06
N ARG A 76 19.49 -12.61 13.86
CA ARG A 76 19.63 -13.30 12.56
C ARG A 76 18.32 -13.91 12.07
N THR A 77 17.25 -13.79 12.84
CA THR A 77 15.95 -14.35 12.48
C THR A 77 15.29 -13.59 11.32
N PRO A 78 14.40 -14.22 10.54
CA PRO A 78 13.58 -13.52 9.55
C PRO A 78 12.73 -12.40 10.16
N PHE A 79 12.28 -12.55 11.41
CA PHE A 79 11.48 -11.53 12.10
C PHE A 79 12.29 -10.25 12.41
N TYR A 80 13.55 -10.40 12.85
CA TYR A 80 14.44 -9.26 13.02
C TYR A 80 14.64 -8.52 11.70
N ASN A 81 14.96 -9.25 10.62
CA ASN A 81 15.18 -8.63 9.31
C ASN A 81 13.93 -7.96 8.75
N ALA A 82 12.74 -8.53 8.98
CA ALA A 82 11.48 -7.89 8.62
C ALA A 82 11.19 -6.63 9.44
N THR A 83 11.63 -6.57 10.69
CA THR A 83 11.55 -5.35 11.52
C THR A 83 12.49 -4.27 11.00
N ILE A 84 13.73 -4.62 10.63
CA ILE A 84 14.66 -3.69 9.99
C ILE A 84 14.08 -3.16 8.68
N LEU A 85 13.59 -4.06 7.83
CA LEU A 85 12.94 -3.69 6.56
C LEU A 85 11.75 -2.76 6.80
N GLY A 86 10.87 -3.10 7.74
CA GLY A 86 9.74 -2.27 8.14
C GLY A 86 10.15 -0.87 8.64
N MET A 87 11.19 -0.76 9.47
CA MET A 87 11.72 0.54 9.91
C MET A 87 12.29 1.36 8.74
N CYS A 88 12.91 0.73 7.75
CA CYS A 88 13.30 1.41 6.52
C CYS A 88 12.07 1.88 5.73
N SER A 89 11.03 1.04 5.60
CA SER A 89 9.78 1.40 4.93
C SER A 89 9.02 2.51 5.66
N PHE A 90 9.12 2.58 6.99
CA PHE A 90 8.64 3.69 7.81
C PHE A 90 9.39 4.98 7.46
N ALA A 91 10.72 4.96 7.51
CA ALA A 91 11.56 6.15 7.36
C ALA A 91 11.54 6.72 5.93
N ALA A 92 11.48 5.85 4.92
CA ALA A 92 11.51 6.25 3.52
C ALA A 92 10.09 6.40 2.92
N PRO A 93 9.45 5.36 2.34
CA PRO A 93 8.17 5.52 1.66
C PRO A 93 7.02 5.94 2.59
N GLY A 94 7.05 5.57 3.87
CA GLY A 94 6.02 5.97 4.85
C GLY A 94 5.98 7.48 5.09
N LEU A 95 7.13 8.09 5.41
CA LEU A 95 7.24 9.54 5.57
C LEU A 95 7.07 10.31 4.26
N TRP A 96 7.51 9.74 3.13
CA TRP A 96 7.23 10.30 1.81
C TRP A 96 5.73 10.34 1.50
N GLY A 97 5.00 9.27 1.83
CA GLY A 97 3.54 9.24 1.72
C GLY A 97 2.86 10.28 2.61
N ALA A 98 3.36 10.48 3.84
CA ALA A 98 2.85 11.52 4.72
C ALA A 98 3.04 12.93 4.13
N MET A 99 4.19 13.22 3.52
CA MET A 99 4.43 14.50 2.85
C MET A 99 3.45 14.73 1.70
N ASN A 100 3.26 13.75 0.84
CA ASN A 100 2.34 13.89 -0.30
C ASN A 100 0.89 14.08 0.15
N SER A 101 0.51 13.48 1.28
CA SER A 101 -0.83 13.64 1.85
C SER A 101 -1.17 15.03 2.39
N LEU A 102 -0.20 15.92 2.53
CA LEU A 102 -0.42 17.35 2.77
C LEU A 102 -0.93 18.09 1.53
N GLY A 103 -0.87 17.47 0.35
CA GLY A 103 -1.04 18.15 -0.93
C GLY A 103 0.20 18.98 -1.28
N ALA A 104 0.74 18.79 -2.49
CA ALA A 104 1.94 19.49 -2.95
C ALA A 104 3.14 19.38 -2.00
N GLY A 105 3.29 18.29 -1.24
CA GLY A 105 4.36 18.17 -0.25
C GLY A 105 4.30 19.23 0.87
N GLY A 106 3.16 19.89 1.06
CA GLY A 106 2.99 21.03 1.98
C GLY A 106 3.40 22.39 1.40
N ALA A 107 3.76 22.46 0.12
CA ALA A 107 3.98 23.72 -0.59
C ALA A 107 2.66 24.51 -0.74
N GLN A 108 2.79 25.78 -1.10
CA GLN A 108 1.63 26.64 -1.38
C GLN A 108 1.00 26.28 -2.73
N GLU A 109 1.83 26.04 -3.76
CA GLU A 109 1.36 25.65 -5.09
C GLU A 109 1.80 24.22 -5.44
N PRO A 110 0.96 23.46 -6.18
CA PRO A 110 1.24 22.06 -6.48
C PRO A 110 2.22 21.82 -7.64
N TYR A 111 2.49 22.82 -8.48
CA TYR A 111 3.10 22.60 -9.80
C TYR A 111 4.55 22.09 -9.74
N LEU A 112 5.40 22.72 -8.93
CA LEU A 112 6.79 22.31 -8.75
C LEU A 112 6.89 20.91 -8.15
N VAL A 113 6.07 20.63 -7.14
CA VAL A 113 6.09 19.34 -6.44
C VAL A 113 5.51 18.23 -7.31
N ASN A 114 4.46 18.50 -8.07
CA ASN A 114 3.91 17.57 -9.06
C ASN A 114 4.93 17.28 -10.17
N THR A 115 5.69 18.28 -10.63
CA THR A 115 6.80 18.09 -11.57
C THR A 115 7.87 17.17 -10.99
N GLY A 116 8.27 17.40 -9.74
CA GLY A 116 9.21 16.54 -9.02
C GLY A 116 8.68 15.11 -8.84
N ASN A 117 7.42 14.93 -8.47
CA ASN A 117 6.82 13.60 -8.34
C ASN A 117 6.73 12.87 -9.68
N ALA A 118 6.38 13.55 -10.76
CA ALA A 118 6.40 12.98 -12.10
C ALA A 118 7.80 12.46 -12.47
N LEU A 119 8.84 13.26 -12.23
CA LEU A 119 10.23 12.86 -12.42
C LEU A 119 10.62 11.67 -11.53
N THR A 120 10.19 11.67 -10.27
CA THR A 120 10.41 10.59 -9.30
C THR A 120 9.87 9.27 -9.86
N PHE A 121 8.62 9.24 -10.32
CA PHE A 121 8.01 8.04 -10.86
C PHE A 121 8.64 7.59 -12.19
N CYS A 122 9.01 8.53 -13.08
CA CYS A 122 9.75 8.20 -14.31
C CYS A 122 11.09 7.50 -14.00
N LEU A 123 11.88 8.06 -13.08
CA LEU A 123 13.16 7.48 -12.68
C LEU A 123 12.98 6.20 -11.85
N MET A 124 11.87 6.06 -11.13
CA MET A 124 11.54 4.85 -10.40
C MET A 124 11.35 3.66 -11.34
N ILE A 125 10.71 3.85 -12.50
CA ILE A 125 10.55 2.79 -13.52
C ILE A 125 11.93 2.29 -13.98
N ILE A 126 12.83 3.22 -14.31
CA ILE A 126 14.18 2.89 -14.80
C ILE A 126 15.02 2.23 -13.69
N SER A 127 14.98 2.76 -12.47
CA SER A 127 15.78 2.24 -11.35
C SER A 127 15.26 0.90 -10.82
N CYS A 128 13.95 0.67 -10.80
CA CYS A 128 13.36 -0.66 -10.58
C CYS A 128 13.94 -1.67 -11.56
N TRP A 129 14.05 -1.29 -12.83
CA TRP A 129 14.60 -2.16 -13.87
C TRP A 129 16.08 -2.49 -13.64
N LEU A 130 16.86 -1.52 -13.16
CA LEU A 130 18.28 -1.69 -12.84
C LEU A 130 18.54 -2.38 -11.49
N THR A 131 17.50 -2.62 -10.68
CA THR A 131 17.66 -3.11 -9.30
C THR A 131 18.33 -4.49 -9.26
N SER A 132 18.00 -5.40 -10.18
CA SER A 132 18.63 -6.73 -10.25
C SER A 132 20.14 -6.63 -10.47
N SER A 133 20.59 -5.69 -11.31
CA SER A 133 22.00 -5.42 -11.53
C SER A 133 22.67 -4.84 -10.28
N VAL A 134 22.02 -3.87 -9.61
CA VAL A 134 22.53 -3.30 -8.36
C VAL A 134 22.67 -4.37 -7.27
N VAL A 135 21.68 -5.24 -7.11
CA VAL A 135 21.71 -6.35 -6.15
C VAL A 135 22.82 -7.34 -6.48
N LYS A 136 23.08 -7.62 -7.77
CA LYS A 136 24.17 -8.51 -8.19
C LYS A 136 25.55 -7.99 -7.80
N TYR A 137 25.82 -6.69 -7.99
CA TYR A 137 27.15 -6.12 -7.73
C TYR A 137 27.35 -5.64 -6.29
N VAL A 138 26.35 -5.00 -5.68
CA VAL A 138 26.45 -4.37 -4.36
C VAL A 138 25.92 -5.29 -3.25
N GLY A 139 25.11 -6.29 -3.60
CA GLY A 139 24.39 -7.15 -2.68
C GLY A 139 23.08 -6.52 -2.19
N ILE A 140 22.14 -7.37 -1.76
CA ILE A 140 20.78 -6.94 -1.36
C ILE A 140 20.79 -5.92 -0.21
N LYS A 141 21.74 -6.05 0.72
CA LYS A 141 21.91 -5.13 1.84
C LYS A 141 22.32 -3.74 1.37
N GLY A 142 23.30 -3.67 0.47
CA GLY A 142 23.76 -2.40 -0.09
C GLY A 142 22.70 -1.75 -0.98
N ALA A 143 21.95 -2.55 -1.74
CA ALA A 143 20.81 -2.09 -2.50
C ALA A 143 19.73 -1.45 -1.59
N LEU A 144 19.40 -2.08 -0.45
CA LEU A 144 18.47 -1.47 0.53
C LEU A 144 19.01 -0.15 1.09
N VAL A 145 20.31 -0.07 1.43
CA VAL A 145 20.93 1.17 1.91
C VAL A 145 20.80 2.28 0.86
N ILE A 146 21.23 2.03 -0.38
CA ILE A 146 21.10 2.97 -1.50
C ILE A 146 19.63 3.39 -1.67
N GLY A 147 18.71 2.44 -1.56
CA GLY A 147 17.28 2.68 -1.70
C GLY A 147 16.71 3.65 -0.66
N THR A 148 17.34 3.80 0.51
CA THR A 148 16.86 4.73 1.55
C THR A 148 17.46 6.15 1.46
N ILE A 149 18.55 6.34 0.71
CA ILE A 149 19.31 7.61 0.72
C ILE A 149 18.52 8.75 0.08
N GLY A 150 17.86 8.52 -1.05
CA GLY A 150 17.26 9.59 -1.87
C GLY A 150 16.04 10.29 -1.28
N PHE A 151 15.45 9.77 -0.21
CA PHE A 151 14.27 10.37 0.41
C PHE A 151 14.60 11.64 1.19
N ALA A 152 15.73 11.68 1.92
CA ALA A 152 16.14 12.85 2.70
C ALA A 152 16.51 14.08 1.82
N PRO A 153 17.25 13.95 0.71
CA PRO A 153 17.48 15.05 -0.23
C PRO A 153 16.20 15.67 -0.78
N TYR A 154 15.17 14.87 -1.06
CA TYR A 154 13.88 15.40 -1.51
C TYR A 154 13.19 16.25 -0.44
N SER A 155 13.14 15.79 0.81
CA SER A 155 12.62 16.58 1.92
C SER A 155 13.45 17.83 2.20
N ALA A 156 14.78 17.78 1.99
CA ALA A 156 15.65 18.95 2.07
C ALA A 156 15.36 19.97 0.95
N GLY A 157 15.04 19.50 -0.25
CA GLY A 157 14.55 20.34 -1.35
C GLY A 157 13.26 21.07 -0.99
N LEU A 158 12.28 20.34 -0.45
CA LEU A 158 11.02 20.94 0.02
C LEU A 158 11.24 21.95 1.16
N TYR A 159 12.18 21.67 2.07
CA TYR A 159 12.57 22.61 3.12
C TYR A 159 13.14 23.92 2.55
N LEU A 160 14.10 23.86 1.63
CA LEU A 160 14.70 25.08 1.06
C LEU A 160 13.70 25.84 0.20
N ASN A 161 12.83 25.15 -0.53
CA ASN A 161 11.73 25.77 -1.26
C ASN A 161 10.78 26.49 -0.30
N ASN A 162 10.36 25.81 0.76
CA ASN A 162 9.47 26.38 1.76
C ASN A 162 10.10 27.59 2.48
N ARG A 163 11.37 27.51 2.90
CA ARG A 163 11.98 28.58 3.72
C ARG A 163 12.54 29.73 2.88
N TYR A 164 13.11 29.44 1.72
CA TYR A 164 13.93 30.37 0.94
C TYR A 164 13.49 30.49 -0.53
N GLY A 165 12.47 29.76 -0.98
CA GLY A 165 11.99 29.80 -2.37
C GLY A 165 12.90 29.10 -3.38
N VAL A 166 13.85 28.27 -2.93
CA VAL A 166 14.77 27.55 -3.82
C VAL A 166 14.07 26.39 -4.51
N GLU A 167 14.05 26.37 -5.85
CA GLU A 167 13.30 25.36 -6.61
C GLU A 167 14.16 24.20 -7.14
N TRP A 168 15.39 24.47 -7.58
CA TRP A 168 16.24 23.47 -8.25
C TRP A 168 16.48 22.23 -7.39
N LEU A 169 16.62 22.40 -6.06
CA LEU A 169 16.87 21.28 -5.15
C LEU A 169 15.64 20.38 -5.00
N VAL A 170 14.42 20.88 -5.22
CA VAL A 170 13.21 20.03 -5.25
C VAL A 170 13.30 19.03 -6.40
N ILE A 171 13.70 19.49 -7.58
CA ILE A 171 13.83 18.65 -8.78
C ILE A 171 15.00 17.68 -8.65
N VAL A 172 16.17 18.16 -8.20
CA VAL A 172 17.34 17.29 -7.96
C VAL A 172 17.04 16.27 -6.86
N GLY A 173 16.44 16.69 -5.75
CA GLY A 173 16.01 15.82 -4.66
C GLY A 173 14.99 14.77 -5.13
N ALA A 174 14.04 15.16 -5.97
CA ALA A 174 13.08 14.24 -6.59
C ALA A 174 13.77 13.21 -7.49
N ALA A 175 14.81 13.60 -8.23
CA ALA A 175 15.60 12.66 -9.03
C ALA A 175 16.32 11.62 -8.16
N PHE A 176 16.99 12.06 -7.09
CA PHE A 176 17.60 11.16 -6.10
C PHE A 176 16.56 10.24 -5.45
N CYS A 177 15.40 10.78 -5.09
CA CYS A 177 14.29 10.03 -4.54
C CYS A 177 13.77 8.97 -5.52
N GLY A 178 13.58 9.30 -6.81
CA GLY A 178 13.10 8.37 -7.82
C GLY A 178 14.04 7.19 -8.04
N VAL A 179 15.35 7.47 -8.19
CA VAL A 179 16.39 6.43 -8.33
C VAL A 179 16.44 5.54 -7.09
N SER A 180 16.41 6.14 -5.90
CA SER A 180 16.47 5.38 -4.65
C SER A 180 15.20 4.58 -4.42
N ALA A 181 14.02 5.15 -4.71
CA ALA A 181 12.74 4.48 -4.55
C ALA A 181 12.66 3.20 -5.38
N GLY A 182 13.10 3.22 -6.65
CA GLY A 182 13.03 2.00 -7.47
C GLY A 182 13.92 0.88 -6.94
N ILE A 183 15.13 1.22 -6.50
CA ILE A 183 16.06 0.28 -5.85
C ILE A 183 15.47 -0.22 -4.53
N PHE A 184 14.85 0.66 -3.74
CA PHE A 184 14.21 0.34 -2.47
C PHE A 184 13.10 -0.70 -2.65
N TRP A 185 12.12 -0.43 -3.52
CA TRP A 185 10.97 -1.31 -3.72
C TRP A 185 11.39 -2.67 -4.30
N GLY A 186 12.33 -2.70 -5.24
CA GLY A 186 12.86 -3.95 -5.76
C GLY A 186 13.61 -4.76 -4.70
N SER A 187 14.42 -4.09 -3.86
CA SER A 187 15.13 -4.74 -2.76
C SER A 187 14.17 -5.22 -1.66
N GLU A 188 13.17 -4.42 -1.32
CA GLU A 188 12.13 -4.74 -0.35
C GLU A 188 11.36 -5.99 -0.79
N ALA A 189 10.91 -6.05 -2.04
CA ALA A 189 10.22 -7.21 -2.59
C ALA A 189 11.08 -8.48 -2.53
N ALA A 190 12.36 -8.38 -2.91
CA ALA A 190 13.29 -9.51 -2.85
C ALA A 190 13.50 -10.02 -1.42
N ILE A 191 13.73 -9.11 -0.46
CA ILE A 191 13.89 -9.47 0.97
C ILE A 191 12.60 -10.10 1.52
N ALA A 192 11.44 -9.51 1.21
CA ALA A 192 10.14 -9.97 1.69
C ALA A 192 9.79 -11.39 1.21
N ILE A 193 10.20 -11.75 0.00
CA ILE A 193 9.96 -13.08 -0.58
C ILE A 193 11.01 -14.08 -0.06
N ALA A 194 12.27 -13.67 -0.03
CA ALA A 194 13.38 -14.57 0.20
C ALA A 194 13.73 -14.79 1.67
N TYR A 195 13.53 -13.84 2.58
CA TYR A 195 14.00 -14.04 3.97
C TYR A 195 13.09 -14.95 4.79
N PRO A 196 11.75 -14.77 4.77
CA PRO A 196 10.84 -15.62 5.52
C PRO A 196 10.72 -17.04 4.96
N GLU A 197 10.36 -17.98 5.82
CA GLU A 197 9.97 -19.33 5.42
C GLU A 197 8.68 -19.27 4.56
N PRO A 198 8.51 -20.16 3.56
CA PRO A 198 7.34 -20.13 2.68
C PRO A 198 5.98 -20.12 3.41
N HIS A 199 5.85 -20.89 4.49
CA HIS A 199 4.62 -20.97 5.29
C HIS A 199 4.37 -19.72 6.17
N ASN A 200 5.40 -18.91 6.42
CA ASN A 200 5.33 -17.72 7.27
C ASN A 200 5.45 -16.40 6.47
N ARG A 201 5.69 -16.49 5.16
CA ARG A 201 5.90 -15.36 4.26
C ARG A 201 4.78 -14.32 4.39
N GLY A 202 3.53 -14.69 4.12
CA GLY A 202 2.40 -13.76 4.17
C GLY A 202 2.25 -13.00 5.50
N ARG A 203 2.53 -13.67 6.64
CA ARG A 203 2.50 -13.03 7.96
C ARG A 203 3.62 -11.99 8.12
N MET A 204 4.82 -12.33 7.67
CA MET A 204 5.95 -11.41 7.71
C MET A 204 5.72 -10.22 6.78
N ILE A 205 5.09 -10.48 5.63
CA ILE A 205 4.67 -9.47 4.67
C ILE A 205 3.74 -8.43 5.30
N ALA A 206 2.66 -8.91 5.92
CA ALA A 206 1.70 -8.03 6.61
C ALA A 206 2.34 -7.24 7.77
N TYR A 207 3.25 -7.85 8.52
CA TYR A 207 3.94 -7.19 9.63
C TYR A 207 4.81 -6.03 9.14
N TRP A 208 5.65 -6.23 8.12
CA TRP A 208 6.49 -5.14 7.60
C TRP A 208 5.62 -4.01 7.03
N LEU A 209 4.58 -4.32 6.25
CA LEU A 209 3.71 -3.31 5.63
C LEU A 209 3.01 -2.41 6.66
N THR A 210 2.81 -2.92 7.87
CA THR A 210 2.26 -2.13 8.98
C THR A 210 3.16 -0.93 9.30
N TRP A 211 4.49 -1.07 9.23
CA TRP A 211 5.42 0.02 9.50
C TRP A 211 5.31 1.17 8.50
N THR A 212 5.08 0.87 7.22
CA THR A 212 4.83 1.90 6.20
C THR A 212 3.60 2.75 6.56
N ARG A 213 2.54 2.10 7.06
CA ARG A 213 1.31 2.79 7.50
C ARG A 213 1.50 3.59 8.78
N VAL A 214 2.28 3.07 9.72
CA VAL A 214 2.68 3.81 10.92
C VAL A 214 3.44 5.07 10.54
N GLY A 215 4.33 5.01 9.54
CA GLY A 215 5.05 6.18 9.02
C GLY A 215 4.12 7.24 8.46
N GLN A 216 3.13 6.82 7.65
CA GLN A 216 2.14 7.72 7.09
C GLN A 216 1.30 8.41 8.17
N ILE A 217 0.79 7.65 9.15
CA ILE A 217 -0.04 8.18 10.25
C ILE A 217 0.78 9.10 11.15
N LEU A 218 1.98 8.68 11.56
CA LEU A 218 2.84 9.50 12.43
C LEU A 218 3.23 10.81 11.75
N GLY A 219 3.57 10.77 10.47
CA GLY A 219 3.82 11.98 9.69
C GLY A 219 2.60 12.90 9.68
N GLY A 220 1.39 12.35 9.50
CA GLY A 220 0.14 13.10 9.62
C GLY A 220 -0.09 13.73 11.01
N VAL A 221 0.26 13.02 12.09
CA VAL A 221 0.18 13.55 13.46
C VAL A 221 1.15 14.71 13.66
N ILE A 222 2.41 14.58 13.21
CA ILE A 222 3.43 15.64 13.27
C ILE A 222 2.95 16.87 12.51
N ASN A 223 2.40 16.65 11.31
CA ASN A 223 1.87 17.72 10.46
C ASN A 223 0.76 18.50 11.15
N LEU A 224 -0.23 17.80 11.69
CA LEU A 224 -1.36 18.41 12.39
C LEU A 224 -0.90 19.16 13.64
N GLY A 225 -0.06 18.51 14.47
CA GLY A 225 0.44 19.12 15.71
C GLY A 225 1.23 20.42 15.49
N LEU A 226 1.96 20.54 14.37
CA LEU A 226 2.76 21.73 14.06
C LEU A 226 2.00 22.79 13.25
N ASN A 227 0.81 22.50 12.72
CA ASN A 227 0.08 23.40 11.84
C ASN A 227 -1.37 23.66 12.28
N ALA A 228 -1.83 23.12 13.41
CA ALA A 228 -3.21 23.28 13.88
C ALA A 228 -3.64 24.75 14.02
N ASP A 229 -2.73 25.63 14.38
CA ASP A 229 -3.00 27.06 14.58
C ASP A 229 -2.87 27.90 13.29
N ARG A 230 -2.56 27.29 12.14
CA ARG A 230 -2.31 28.00 10.86
C ARG A 230 -3.54 27.92 9.94
N SER A 231 -4.41 28.93 10.00
CA SER A 231 -5.68 28.99 9.24
C SER A 231 -5.58 29.56 7.82
N GLY A 232 -4.41 30.08 7.41
CA GLY A 232 -4.24 30.69 6.07
C GLY A 232 -4.04 29.69 4.92
N ALA A 233 -4.04 30.21 3.69
CA ALA A 233 -3.67 29.50 2.44
C ALA A 233 -2.14 29.34 2.27
N ASP A 234 -1.40 29.31 3.37
CA ASP A 234 0.05 29.33 3.36
C ASP A 234 0.66 27.94 3.12
N LYS A 235 1.98 27.90 3.01
CA LYS A 235 2.76 26.67 3.10
C LYS A 235 2.82 26.15 4.55
N VAL A 236 3.03 24.83 4.69
CA VAL A 236 3.21 24.20 6.02
C VAL A 236 4.44 24.73 6.73
N SER A 237 4.45 24.61 8.06
CA SER A 237 5.59 24.95 8.91
C SER A 237 6.86 24.22 8.45
N TYR A 238 7.93 24.96 8.19
CA TYR A 238 9.21 24.38 7.77
C TYR A 238 9.79 23.37 8.78
N LYS A 239 9.36 23.45 10.05
CA LYS A 239 9.74 22.51 11.13
C LYS A 239 9.33 21.06 10.80
N VAL A 240 8.24 20.87 10.04
CA VAL A 240 7.81 19.56 9.56
C VAL A 240 8.93 18.90 8.76
N TYR A 241 9.52 19.62 7.80
CA TYR A 241 10.58 19.08 6.96
C TYR A 241 11.84 18.76 7.76
N LEU A 242 12.21 19.57 8.74
CA LEU A 242 13.37 19.28 9.60
C LEU A 242 13.22 17.95 10.34
N ILE A 243 12.02 17.66 10.87
CA ILE A 243 11.74 16.38 11.52
C ILE A 243 11.80 15.23 10.52
N PHE A 244 11.21 15.40 9.32
CA PHE A 244 11.19 14.36 8.31
C PHE A 244 12.59 14.06 7.77
N ILE A 245 13.41 15.09 7.52
CA ILE A 245 14.82 14.95 7.12
C ILE A 245 15.59 14.17 8.18
N ALA A 246 15.45 14.54 9.46
CA ALA A 246 16.14 13.84 10.55
C ALA A 246 15.77 12.35 10.60
N LEU A 247 14.47 12.03 10.50
CA LEU A 247 14.00 10.64 10.50
C LEU A 247 14.42 9.86 9.25
N GLN A 248 14.34 10.47 8.07
CA GLN A 248 14.77 9.85 6.80
C GLN A 248 16.28 9.62 6.75
N ALA A 249 17.08 10.54 7.31
CA ALA A 249 18.53 10.42 7.40
C ALA A 249 18.95 9.22 8.26
N CYS A 250 18.11 8.76 9.19
CA CYS A 250 18.35 7.51 9.92
C CYS A 250 18.15 6.25 9.06
N GLY A 251 17.39 6.33 7.96
CA GLY A 251 17.04 5.20 7.09
C GLY A 251 18.24 4.37 6.62
N PRO A 252 19.29 4.98 6.03
CA PRO A 252 20.50 4.27 5.61
C PRO A 252 21.19 3.53 6.77
N PHE A 253 21.25 4.14 7.96
CA PHE A 253 21.85 3.51 9.14
C PHE A 253 21.05 2.30 9.61
N VAL A 254 19.72 2.39 9.57
CA VAL A 254 18.84 1.26 9.88
C VAL A 254 19.00 0.16 8.83
N ALA A 255 19.07 0.50 7.53
CA ALA A 255 19.29 -0.47 6.46
C ALA A 255 20.63 -1.22 6.62
N MET A 256 21.66 -0.57 7.17
CA MET A 256 22.94 -1.23 7.51
C MET A 256 22.80 -2.29 8.62
N LEU A 257 21.72 -2.32 9.38
CA LEU A 257 21.46 -3.37 10.37
C LEU A 257 20.86 -4.65 9.77
N LEU A 258 20.48 -4.62 8.48
CA LEU A 258 19.99 -5.80 7.78
C LEU A 258 21.10 -6.86 7.69
N ASN A 259 20.74 -8.12 7.92
CA ASN A 259 21.67 -9.23 7.70
C ASN A 259 21.86 -9.47 6.21
N LYS A 260 23.04 -9.97 5.84
CA LYS A 260 23.23 -10.55 4.52
C LYS A 260 22.47 -11.89 4.44
N PRO A 261 22.00 -12.31 3.25
CA PRO A 261 21.24 -13.54 3.07
C PRO A 261 21.88 -14.77 3.73
N GLU A 262 23.20 -14.90 3.61
CA GLU A 262 23.96 -16.06 4.11
C GLU A 262 24.01 -16.12 5.65
N LYS A 263 23.71 -15.00 6.31
CA LYS A 263 23.69 -14.89 7.77
C LYS A 263 22.30 -15.05 8.37
N VAL A 264 21.26 -15.10 7.55
CA VAL A 264 19.87 -15.27 8.02
C VAL A 264 19.66 -16.72 8.43
N GLN A 265 19.15 -16.90 9.65
CA GLN A 265 18.87 -18.21 10.22
C GLN A 265 17.35 -18.40 10.28
N ARG A 266 16.82 -19.17 9.33
CA ARG A 266 15.41 -19.56 9.30
C ARG A 266 15.14 -20.69 10.29
N ALA A 267 13.91 -20.77 10.77
CA ALA A 267 13.47 -21.82 11.69
C ALA A 267 13.42 -23.21 11.05
N ASP A 268 13.39 -23.28 9.71
CA ASP A 268 13.45 -24.53 8.94
C ASP A 268 14.89 -25.03 8.68
N GLY A 269 15.91 -24.30 9.17
CA GLY A 269 17.32 -24.63 8.98
C GLY A 269 17.85 -24.40 7.55
N LYS A 270 17.00 -24.00 6.60
CA LYS A 270 17.40 -23.83 5.19
C LYS A 270 18.02 -22.44 4.98
N PRO A 271 19.13 -22.34 4.22
CA PRO A 271 19.74 -21.04 3.90
C PRO A 271 18.82 -20.19 3.02
N VAL A 272 18.94 -18.87 3.14
CA VAL A 272 18.25 -17.94 2.23
C VAL A 272 18.95 -17.95 0.88
N GLN A 273 18.25 -18.45 -0.13
CA GLN A 273 18.68 -18.35 -1.52
C GLN A 273 17.99 -17.15 -2.18
N LEU A 274 18.79 -16.18 -2.61
CA LEU A 274 18.34 -15.14 -3.53
C LEU A 274 18.64 -15.60 -4.95
N THR A 275 17.63 -16.08 -5.65
CA THR A 275 17.74 -16.35 -7.09
C THR A 275 17.73 -15.02 -7.82
N ILE A 276 18.92 -14.53 -8.18
CA ILE A 276 19.07 -13.42 -9.11
C ILE A 276 18.97 -14.02 -10.50
N ALA A 277 18.06 -13.52 -11.35
CA ALA A 277 17.93 -14.01 -12.72
C ALA A 277 19.27 -13.87 -13.47
N ASP A 278 19.77 -14.98 -14.03
CA ASP A 278 21.08 -15.03 -14.69
C ASP A 278 21.15 -14.12 -15.93
N ASN A 279 20.02 -13.89 -16.60
CA ASN A 279 19.92 -13.01 -17.77
C ASN A 279 18.77 -12.00 -17.64
N PRO A 280 19.06 -10.72 -17.32
CA PRO A 280 18.06 -9.65 -17.23
C PRO A 280 17.22 -9.50 -18.51
N TRP A 281 17.82 -9.70 -19.69
CA TRP A 281 17.13 -9.59 -20.99
C TRP A 281 16.07 -10.64 -21.21
N GLN A 282 16.27 -11.85 -20.69
CA GLN A 282 15.25 -12.91 -20.76
C GLN A 282 14.05 -12.56 -19.87
N GLU A 283 14.30 -12.03 -18.67
CA GLU A 283 13.22 -11.60 -17.77
C GLU A 283 12.47 -10.39 -18.33
N ILE A 284 13.16 -9.45 -19.00
CA ILE A 284 12.53 -8.34 -19.74
C ILE A 284 11.61 -8.88 -20.82
N LYS A 285 12.11 -9.77 -21.69
CA LYS A 285 11.30 -10.31 -22.80
C LYS A 285 10.09 -11.08 -22.28
N ALA A 286 10.26 -11.85 -21.21
CA ALA A 286 9.17 -12.58 -20.57
C ALA A 286 8.15 -11.64 -19.91
N THR A 287 8.63 -10.59 -19.24
CA THR A 287 7.79 -9.54 -18.63
C THR A 287 7.00 -8.76 -19.68
N THR A 288 7.64 -8.35 -20.78
CA THR A 288 6.96 -7.68 -21.90
C THR A 288 5.92 -8.59 -22.55
N LYS A 289 6.22 -9.88 -22.72
CA LYS A 289 5.23 -10.85 -23.20
C LYS A 289 4.02 -10.94 -22.26
N THR A 290 4.25 -10.96 -20.95
CA THR A 290 3.17 -10.97 -19.95
C THR A 290 2.38 -9.65 -19.89
N LEU A 291 3.02 -8.50 -20.14
CA LEU A 291 2.33 -7.21 -20.26
C LEU A 291 1.31 -7.22 -21.41
N LEU A 292 1.68 -7.84 -22.54
CA LEU A 292 0.86 -7.92 -23.74
C LEU A 292 -0.21 -9.02 -23.70
N THR A 293 -0.37 -9.72 -22.57
CA THR A 293 -1.41 -10.74 -22.44
C THR A 293 -2.79 -10.07 -22.41
N PRO A 294 -3.80 -10.58 -23.16
CA PRO A 294 -5.12 -9.96 -23.21
C PRO A 294 -5.76 -9.74 -21.82
N LYS A 295 -5.60 -10.69 -20.89
CA LYS A 295 -6.09 -10.59 -19.51
C LYS A 295 -5.51 -9.36 -18.78
N PHE A 296 -4.23 -9.06 -18.98
CA PHE A 296 -3.57 -7.93 -18.31
C PHE A 296 -3.87 -6.61 -19.02
N LEU A 297 -3.83 -6.59 -20.36
CA LEU A 297 -4.15 -5.39 -21.16
C LEU A 297 -5.55 -4.83 -20.86
N LEU A 298 -6.54 -5.70 -20.66
CA LEU A 298 -7.90 -5.29 -20.27
C LEU A 298 -7.96 -4.63 -18.88
N LEU A 299 -6.97 -4.87 -18.01
CA LEU A 299 -6.88 -4.28 -16.67
C LEU A 299 -6.02 -3.02 -16.63
N VAL A 300 -5.16 -2.77 -17.62
CA VAL A 300 -4.21 -1.63 -17.62
C VAL A 300 -4.92 -0.30 -17.42
N LEU A 301 -6.05 -0.09 -18.10
CA LEU A 301 -6.81 1.16 -17.98
C LEU A 301 -7.47 1.31 -16.60
N TRP A 302 -7.91 0.20 -16.02
CA TRP A 302 -8.54 0.17 -14.69
C TRP A 302 -7.52 0.36 -13.56
N ILE A 303 -6.35 -0.26 -13.67
CA ILE A 303 -5.20 0.02 -12.78
C ILE A 303 -4.83 1.49 -12.93
N GLY A 304 -4.76 1.96 -14.18
CA GLY A 304 -4.40 3.32 -14.52
C GLY A 304 -5.27 4.38 -13.88
N GLN A 305 -6.60 4.32 -14.05
CA GLN A 305 -7.50 5.28 -13.40
C GLN A 305 -7.38 5.23 -11.86
N GLY A 306 -7.17 4.03 -11.31
CA GLY A 306 -7.01 3.83 -9.87
C GLY A 306 -5.86 4.67 -9.33
N VAL A 307 -4.66 4.54 -9.93
CA VAL A 307 -3.49 5.28 -9.46
C VAL A 307 -3.36 6.70 -10.00
N TYR A 308 -3.95 7.00 -11.16
CA TYR A 308 -4.04 8.34 -11.71
C TYR A 308 -4.80 9.27 -10.75
N SER A 309 -5.73 8.73 -9.99
CA SER A 309 -6.48 9.43 -8.94
C SER A 309 -5.59 10.10 -7.89
N GLU A 310 -4.41 9.53 -7.60
CA GLU A 310 -3.55 9.96 -6.49
C GLU A 310 -3.16 11.43 -6.55
N SER A 311 -2.59 11.85 -7.68
CA SER A 311 -2.15 13.24 -7.84
C SER A 311 -3.34 14.21 -7.79
N ILE A 312 -4.53 13.79 -8.22
CA ILE A 312 -5.72 14.64 -8.28
C ILE A 312 -6.19 14.99 -6.88
N PHE A 313 -6.41 14.02 -6.00
CA PHE A 313 -6.94 14.34 -4.67
C PHE A 313 -5.90 15.06 -3.79
N PHE A 314 -4.60 14.81 -3.99
CA PHE A 314 -3.55 15.59 -3.32
C PHE A 314 -3.39 17.01 -3.89
N THR A 315 -3.55 17.20 -5.20
CA THR A 315 -3.57 18.55 -5.82
C THR A 315 -4.83 19.30 -5.41
N TYR A 316 -5.98 18.63 -5.36
CA TYR A 316 -7.26 19.20 -4.92
C TYR A 316 -7.15 19.79 -3.50
N ILE A 317 -6.62 19.02 -2.55
CA ILE A 317 -6.48 19.53 -1.18
C ILE A 317 -5.44 20.66 -1.09
N ALA A 318 -4.40 20.64 -1.94
CA ALA A 318 -3.40 21.71 -2.00
C ALA A 318 -3.99 23.05 -2.51
N LEU A 319 -4.89 23.00 -3.50
CA LEU A 319 -5.43 24.18 -4.16
C LEU A 319 -6.54 24.88 -3.36
N TRP A 320 -7.40 24.10 -2.69
CA TRP A 320 -8.69 24.62 -2.20
C TRP A 320 -8.82 24.67 -0.68
N PHE A 321 -7.77 24.34 0.09
CA PHE A 321 -7.86 24.22 1.55
C PHE A 321 -6.73 24.93 2.29
N SER A 322 -7.05 25.38 3.51
CA SER A 322 -6.08 25.97 4.44
C SER A 322 -5.02 24.97 4.91
N VAL A 323 -3.91 25.47 5.45
CA VAL A 323 -2.79 24.62 5.95
C VAL A 323 -3.28 23.61 7.00
N ARG A 324 -4.09 24.07 7.96
CA ARG A 324 -4.60 23.21 9.04
C ARG A 324 -5.59 22.16 8.54
N ALA A 325 -6.43 22.51 7.55
CA ALA A 325 -7.28 21.56 6.86
C ALA A 325 -6.47 20.48 6.11
N ARG A 326 -5.42 20.88 5.39
CA ARG A 326 -4.49 19.94 4.72
C ARG A 326 -3.79 19.02 5.72
N ALA A 327 -3.34 19.56 6.84
CA ALA A 327 -2.71 18.79 7.90
C ALA A 327 -3.68 17.76 8.52
N LEU A 328 -4.93 18.14 8.76
CA LEU A 328 -5.99 17.21 9.18
C LEU A 328 -6.22 16.11 8.12
N GLY A 329 -6.25 16.50 6.84
CA GLY A 329 -6.35 15.58 5.70
C GLY A 329 -5.24 14.53 5.69
N SER A 330 -4.00 14.94 5.96
CA SER A 330 -2.85 14.03 6.00
C SER A 330 -2.98 12.93 7.07
N LEU A 331 -3.55 13.25 8.23
CA LEU A 331 -3.78 12.27 9.29
C LEU A 331 -4.97 11.35 8.97
N LEU A 332 -6.12 11.94 8.63
CA LEU A 332 -7.35 11.19 8.41
C LEU A 332 -7.26 10.28 7.18
N SER A 333 -6.58 10.72 6.12
CA SER A 333 -6.35 9.93 4.92
C SER A 333 -5.63 8.61 5.23
N GLY A 334 -4.59 8.64 6.08
CA GLY A 334 -3.89 7.45 6.53
C GLY A 334 -4.79 6.48 7.32
N ILE A 335 -5.58 7.01 8.26
CA ILE A 335 -6.49 6.21 9.10
C ILE A 335 -7.57 5.54 8.23
N VAL A 336 -8.22 6.31 7.37
CA VAL A 336 -9.30 5.82 6.51
C VAL A 336 -8.79 4.81 5.50
N ALA A 337 -7.60 5.01 4.93
CA ALA A 337 -6.96 4.03 4.05
C ALA A 337 -6.76 2.68 4.79
N VAL A 338 -6.23 2.70 6.02
CA VAL A 338 -6.06 1.47 6.81
C VAL A 338 -7.40 0.78 7.06
N ILE A 339 -8.44 1.52 7.44
CA ILE A 339 -9.78 0.95 7.69
C ILE A 339 -10.35 0.33 6.41
N ALA A 340 -10.39 1.09 5.31
CA ALA A 340 -10.94 0.65 4.03
C ALA A 340 -10.21 -0.60 3.50
N GLY A 341 -8.88 -0.62 3.60
CA GLY A 341 -8.07 -1.74 3.17
C GLY A 341 -8.34 -3.02 3.97
N ASN A 342 -8.49 -2.91 5.29
CA ASN A 342 -8.82 -4.05 6.15
C ASN A 342 -10.24 -4.56 5.91
N LEU A 343 -11.23 -3.68 5.75
CA LEU A 343 -12.61 -4.07 5.45
C LEU A 343 -12.71 -4.88 4.15
N LEU A 344 -12.02 -4.44 3.09
CA LEU A 344 -11.99 -5.16 1.83
C LEU A 344 -11.26 -6.51 1.96
N GLY A 345 -10.14 -6.56 2.69
CA GLY A 345 -9.43 -7.81 2.96
C GLY A 345 -10.29 -8.82 3.71
N LEU A 346 -11.05 -8.38 4.72
CA LEU A 346 -12.01 -9.24 5.43
C LEU A 346 -13.10 -9.77 4.48
N TRP A 347 -13.61 -8.92 3.58
CA TRP A 347 -14.61 -9.32 2.58
C TRP A 347 -14.08 -10.34 1.57
N LEU A 348 -12.87 -10.15 1.07
CA LEU A 348 -12.29 -11.00 0.03
C LEU A 348 -11.73 -12.32 0.57
N ASP A 349 -11.07 -12.30 1.73
CA ASP A 349 -10.30 -13.45 2.19
C ASP A 349 -11.02 -14.27 3.27
N GLN A 350 -11.81 -13.63 4.15
CA GLN A 350 -12.38 -14.29 5.33
C GLN A 350 -13.89 -14.56 5.22
N ASN A 351 -14.54 -14.06 4.16
CA ASN A 351 -15.97 -14.19 3.99
C ASN A 351 -16.35 -15.60 3.46
N PRO A 352 -17.32 -16.31 4.07
CA PRO A 352 -17.78 -17.62 3.62
C PRO A 352 -18.51 -17.63 2.27
N ILE A 353 -18.78 -16.46 1.68
CA ILE A 353 -19.41 -16.33 0.36
C ILE A 353 -18.48 -16.84 -0.75
N ALA A 354 -19.05 -17.53 -1.74
CA ALA A 354 -18.32 -18.05 -2.90
C ALA A 354 -17.50 -16.98 -3.64
N LEU A 355 -16.30 -17.36 -4.12
CA LEU A 355 -15.34 -16.47 -4.80
C LEU A 355 -15.97 -15.62 -5.90
N LYS A 356 -16.80 -16.24 -6.74
CA LYS A 356 -17.56 -15.58 -7.82
C LYS A 356 -18.41 -14.42 -7.32
N LYS A 357 -19.15 -14.62 -6.23
CA LYS A 357 -20.05 -13.61 -5.67
C LYS A 357 -19.25 -12.50 -4.99
N ARG A 358 -18.26 -12.84 -4.14
CA ARG A 358 -17.48 -11.84 -3.40
C ARG A 358 -16.67 -10.92 -4.31
N ALA A 359 -16.04 -11.46 -5.38
CA ALA A 359 -15.23 -10.67 -6.30
C ALA A 359 -16.09 -9.70 -7.14
N ARG A 360 -17.24 -10.18 -7.65
CA ARG A 360 -18.16 -9.34 -8.44
C ARG A 360 -18.83 -8.27 -7.61
N TRP A 361 -19.25 -8.60 -6.38
CA TRP A 361 -19.80 -7.61 -5.44
C TRP A 361 -18.76 -6.56 -5.05
N ALA A 362 -17.53 -6.98 -4.75
CA ALA A 362 -16.45 -6.04 -4.46
C ALA A 362 -16.22 -5.08 -5.65
N PHE A 363 -16.11 -5.61 -6.87
CA PHE A 363 -15.97 -4.78 -8.06
C PHE A 363 -17.13 -3.80 -8.25
N ALA A 364 -18.38 -4.28 -8.17
CA ALA A 364 -19.56 -3.44 -8.33
C ALA A 364 -19.60 -2.30 -7.30
N VAL A 365 -19.38 -2.62 -6.02
CA VAL A 365 -19.39 -1.62 -4.93
C VAL A 365 -18.27 -0.61 -5.12
N ILE A 366 -17.04 -1.06 -5.41
CA ILE A 366 -15.89 -0.16 -5.58
C ILE A 366 -16.14 0.78 -6.77
N MET A 367 -16.57 0.25 -7.91
CA MET A 367 -16.82 1.06 -9.11
C MET A 367 -17.97 2.04 -8.91
N THR A 368 -19.09 1.62 -8.32
CA THR A 368 -20.23 2.52 -8.06
C THR A 368 -19.86 3.64 -7.09
N LEU A 369 -19.18 3.33 -5.98
CA LEU A 369 -18.76 4.35 -5.01
C LEU A 369 -17.77 5.33 -5.64
N GLN A 370 -16.80 4.84 -6.41
CA GLN A 370 -15.87 5.72 -7.13
C GLN A 370 -16.60 6.64 -8.10
N GLY A 371 -17.56 6.14 -8.88
CA GLY A 371 -18.35 6.98 -9.79
C GLY A 371 -19.06 8.11 -9.05
N ALA A 372 -19.66 7.80 -7.90
CA ALA A 372 -20.32 8.81 -7.06
C ALA A 372 -19.32 9.86 -6.52
N TRP A 373 -18.13 9.45 -6.07
CA TRP A 373 -17.11 10.36 -5.57
C TRP A 373 -16.48 11.20 -6.68
N TRP A 374 -16.26 10.65 -7.88
CA TRP A 374 -15.78 11.42 -9.04
C TRP A 374 -16.80 12.44 -9.50
N LEU A 375 -18.09 12.06 -9.53
CA LEU A 375 -19.16 13.01 -9.83
C LEU A 375 -19.19 14.15 -8.79
N TRP A 376 -19.11 13.82 -7.51
CA TRP A 376 -19.07 14.81 -6.43
C TRP A 376 -17.86 15.75 -6.55
N LEU A 377 -16.66 15.20 -6.79
CA LEU A 377 -15.45 16.00 -6.99
C LEU A 377 -15.60 16.92 -8.19
N THR A 378 -16.08 16.39 -9.32
CA THR A 378 -16.30 17.12 -10.58
C THR A 378 -17.22 18.31 -10.35
N ILE A 379 -18.33 18.13 -9.63
CA ILE A 379 -19.25 19.21 -9.27
C ILE A 379 -18.54 20.27 -8.43
N ASN A 380 -17.78 19.85 -7.40
CA ASN A 380 -17.04 20.78 -6.54
C ASN A 380 -16.00 21.59 -7.33
N VAL A 381 -15.14 20.95 -8.13
CA VAL A 381 -14.09 21.67 -8.89
C VAL A 381 -14.68 22.58 -9.98
N THR A 382 -15.85 22.23 -10.53
CA THR A 382 -16.57 23.10 -11.49
C THR A 382 -17.02 24.40 -10.82
N GLU A 383 -17.50 24.32 -9.58
CA GLU A 383 -17.90 25.47 -8.77
C GLU A 383 -16.68 26.27 -8.28
N TYR A 384 -15.65 25.57 -7.78
CA TYR A 384 -14.44 26.18 -7.24
C TYR A 384 -13.62 26.89 -8.31
N ARG A 385 -13.68 26.44 -9.56
CA ARG A 385 -13.11 27.18 -10.69
C ARG A 385 -13.62 28.62 -10.78
N ARG A 386 -14.89 28.86 -10.42
CA ARG A 386 -15.54 30.18 -10.47
C ARG A 386 -15.38 30.96 -9.17
N THR A 387 -15.51 30.28 -8.03
CA THR A 387 -15.56 30.90 -6.69
C THR A 387 -14.18 31.04 -6.05
N GLN A 388 -13.20 30.25 -6.49
CA GLN A 388 -11.83 30.20 -6.00
C GLN A 388 -11.70 30.20 -4.47
N PRO A 389 -12.38 29.28 -3.75
CA PRO A 389 -12.41 29.30 -2.30
C PRO A 389 -11.11 28.76 -1.70
N THR A 390 -10.75 29.25 -0.51
CA THR A 390 -9.81 28.57 0.39
C THR A 390 -10.58 28.12 1.62
N LEU A 391 -10.92 26.83 1.67
CA LEU A 391 -11.74 26.26 2.74
C LEU A 391 -10.90 25.92 3.96
N ASP A 392 -11.28 26.49 5.09
CA ASP A 392 -10.81 26.12 6.39
C ASP A 392 -11.75 25.09 7.07
N TRP A 393 -11.26 24.31 8.04
CA TRP A 393 -12.10 23.37 8.79
C TRP A 393 -13.27 24.02 9.57
N SER A 394 -13.21 25.34 9.77
CA SER A 394 -14.22 26.12 10.49
C SER A 394 -15.28 26.68 9.53
N ASP A 395 -15.02 26.64 8.22
CA ASP A 395 -15.84 27.33 7.24
C ASP A 395 -17.11 26.55 6.89
N PRO A 396 -18.23 27.24 6.65
CA PRO A 396 -19.40 26.64 6.06
C PRO A 396 -19.05 26.00 4.70
N GLY A 397 -19.34 24.71 4.54
CA GLY A 397 -19.03 23.97 3.31
C GLY A 397 -17.74 23.16 3.36
N PHE A 398 -16.93 23.26 4.42
CA PHE A 398 -15.75 22.40 4.61
C PHE A 398 -16.08 20.92 4.45
N GLY A 399 -17.13 20.43 5.12
CA GLY A 399 -17.53 19.02 5.05
C GLY A 399 -17.85 18.56 3.61
N ARG A 400 -18.39 19.44 2.77
CA ARG A 400 -18.70 19.15 1.37
C ARG A 400 -17.43 18.98 0.53
N GLY A 401 -16.42 19.81 0.73
CA GLY A 401 -15.15 19.71 0.01
C GLY A 401 -14.24 18.63 0.59
N PHE A 402 -14.08 18.60 1.91
CA PHE A 402 -13.15 17.71 2.59
C PHE A 402 -13.62 16.25 2.59
N GLY A 403 -14.95 16.02 2.66
CA GLY A 403 -15.52 14.68 2.63
C GLY A 403 -15.13 13.92 1.36
N VAL A 404 -15.24 14.55 0.18
CA VAL A 404 -14.90 13.90 -1.08
C VAL A 404 -13.41 13.53 -1.16
N PHE A 405 -12.51 14.36 -0.62
CA PHE A 405 -11.08 14.03 -0.52
C PHE A 405 -10.85 12.74 0.28
N ILE A 406 -11.44 12.63 1.47
CA ILE A 406 -11.29 11.43 2.33
C ILE A 406 -11.84 10.18 1.64
N PHE A 407 -12.99 10.28 0.99
CA PHE A 407 -13.59 9.17 0.28
C PHE A 407 -12.79 8.75 -0.96
N LEU A 408 -12.20 9.70 -1.69
CA LEU A 408 -11.31 9.39 -2.81
C LEU A 408 -10.05 8.65 -2.36
N VAL A 409 -9.45 9.03 -1.22
CA VAL A 409 -8.35 8.27 -0.61
C VAL A 409 -8.80 6.85 -0.25
N ALA A 410 -9.98 6.69 0.35
CA ALA A 410 -10.54 5.38 0.64
C ALA A 410 -10.71 4.56 -0.65
N GLY A 411 -11.24 5.17 -1.71
CA GLY A 411 -11.42 4.56 -3.02
C GLY A 411 -10.12 4.14 -3.69
N PHE A 412 -9.08 4.97 -3.61
CA PHE A 412 -7.74 4.62 -4.05
C PHE A 412 -7.25 3.36 -3.33
N GLN A 413 -7.38 3.31 -2.00
CA GLN A 413 -6.92 2.17 -1.22
C GLN A 413 -7.71 0.88 -1.49
N LEU A 414 -9.02 1.00 -1.74
CA LEU A 414 -9.87 -0.11 -2.16
C LEU A 414 -9.45 -0.66 -3.53
N ASN A 415 -9.23 0.22 -4.52
CA ASN A 415 -8.76 -0.20 -5.85
C ASN A 415 -7.40 -0.86 -5.78
N TYR A 416 -6.49 -0.25 -5.02
CA TYR A 416 -5.15 -0.76 -4.82
C TYR A 416 -5.16 -2.20 -4.27
N ASN A 417 -5.90 -2.45 -3.19
CA ASN A 417 -6.02 -3.79 -2.62
C ASN A 417 -6.75 -4.77 -3.56
N PHE A 418 -7.78 -4.29 -4.27
CA PHE A 418 -8.50 -5.12 -5.24
C PHE A 418 -7.62 -5.50 -6.44
N ALA A 419 -6.70 -4.64 -6.85
CA ALA A 419 -5.76 -4.93 -7.93
C ALA A 419 -4.85 -6.11 -7.57
N PHE A 420 -4.26 -6.12 -6.37
CA PHE A 420 -3.49 -7.27 -5.88
C PHE A 420 -4.32 -8.56 -5.81
N PHE A 421 -5.58 -8.46 -5.37
CA PHE A 421 -6.49 -9.60 -5.38
C PHE A 421 -6.73 -10.12 -6.81
N ILE A 422 -7.02 -9.24 -7.77
CA ILE A 422 -7.18 -9.61 -9.19
C ILE A 422 -5.93 -10.30 -9.72
N ILE A 423 -4.75 -9.75 -9.47
CA ILE A 423 -3.46 -10.34 -9.88
C ILE A 423 -3.31 -11.75 -9.31
N GLY A 424 -3.61 -11.95 -8.03
CA GLY A 424 -3.60 -13.28 -7.42
C GLY A 424 -4.63 -14.24 -8.03
N GLN A 425 -5.78 -13.74 -8.50
CA GLN A 425 -6.81 -14.57 -9.13
C GLN A 425 -6.51 -14.92 -10.61
N ILE A 426 -5.86 -14.05 -11.37
CA ILE A 426 -5.51 -14.33 -12.77
C ILE A 426 -4.24 -15.17 -12.91
N SER A 427 -3.40 -15.19 -11.87
CA SER A 427 -2.17 -15.97 -11.87
C SER A 427 -2.46 -17.47 -11.73
N GLU A 428 -1.71 -18.26 -12.50
CA GLU A 428 -1.78 -19.72 -12.58
C GLU A 428 -0.58 -20.39 -11.88
N SER A 429 0.53 -19.69 -11.70
CA SER A 429 1.72 -20.19 -10.97
C SER A 429 2.35 -19.15 -10.03
N PRO A 430 3.07 -19.56 -8.97
CA PRO A 430 3.77 -18.62 -8.08
C PRO A 430 4.77 -17.72 -8.80
N HIS A 431 5.47 -18.24 -9.81
CA HIS A 431 6.41 -17.47 -10.62
C HIS A 431 5.69 -16.40 -11.45
N GLU A 432 4.53 -16.74 -12.02
CA GLU A 432 3.70 -15.79 -12.75
C GLU A 432 3.12 -14.71 -11.81
N THR A 433 2.75 -15.04 -10.57
CA THR A 433 2.27 -14.07 -9.58
C THR A 433 3.31 -12.98 -9.31
N ILE A 434 4.58 -13.36 -9.17
CA ILE A 434 5.69 -12.42 -8.96
C ILE A 434 5.81 -11.47 -10.17
N ARG A 435 5.81 -12.03 -11.39
CA ARG A 435 5.90 -11.24 -12.63
C ARG A 435 4.72 -10.30 -12.82
N LEU A 436 3.49 -10.79 -12.62
CA LEU A 436 2.29 -9.97 -12.71
C LEU A 436 2.25 -8.86 -11.63
N SER A 437 2.75 -9.15 -10.43
CA SER A 437 2.86 -8.14 -9.36
C SER A 437 3.89 -7.07 -9.71
N ALA A 438 5.02 -7.44 -10.34
CA ALA A 438 6.01 -6.49 -10.83
C ALA A 438 5.45 -5.63 -11.98
N LEU A 439 4.69 -6.23 -12.91
CA LEU A 439 4.01 -5.52 -13.99
C LEU A 439 2.94 -4.56 -13.50
N LEU A 440 2.16 -4.96 -12.48
CA LEU A 440 1.20 -4.10 -11.81
C LEU A 440 1.94 -2.85 -11.30
N ARG A 441 3.01 -3.03 -10.52
CA ARG A 441 3.78 -1.90 -9.96
C ARG A 441 4.39 -0.99 -11.03
N GLY A 442 4.94 -1.56 -12.09
CA GLY A 442 5.51 -0.80 -13.21
C GLY A 442 4.44 0.03 -13.94
N THR A 443 3.28 -0.57 -14.17
CA THR A 443 2.12 0.08 -14.79
C THR A 443 1.58 1.20 -13.90
N GLU A 444 1.45 0.94 -12.59
CA GLU A 444 1.05 1.94 -11.59
C GLU A 444 1.98 3.16 -11.64
N SER A 445 3.29 2.92 -11.62
CA SER A 445 4.31 3.98 -11.65
C SER A 445 4.22 4.84 -12.92
N ALA A 446 3.98 4.22 -14.08
CA ALA A 446 3.82 4.94 -15.35
C ALA A 446 2.59 5.84 -15.36
N TRP A 447 1.46 5.36 -14.85
CA TRP A 447 0.24 6.15 -14.72
C TRP A 447 0.36 7.27 -13.68
N GLN A 448 1.06 7.02 -12.57
CA GLN A 448 1.36 8.07 -11.58
C GLN A 448 2.27 9.15 -12.19
N ALA A 449 3.32 8.78 -12.92
CA ALA A 449 4.17 9.74 -13.62
C ALA A 449 3.36 10.65 -14.57
N LEU A 450 2.48 10.04 -15.38
CA LEU A 450 1.58 10.78 -16.26
C LEU A 450 0.62 11.69 -15.47
N SER A 451 0.05 11.17 -14.38
CA SER A 451 -0.91 11.91 -13.55
C SER A 451 -0.29 13.14 -12.91
N TYR A 452 0.84 12.97 -12.21
CA TYR A 452 1.57 14.10 -11.62
C TYR A 452 2.10 15.06 -12.69
N GLY A 453 2.55 14.54 -13.84
CA GLY A 453 3.03 15.38 -14.94
C GLY A 453 1.92 16.26 -15.53
N LEU A 454 0.73 15.71 -15.73
CA LEU A 454 -0.43 16.49 -16.19
C LEU A 454 -0.89 17.48 -15.11
N ASN A 455 -0.97 17.08 -13.84
CA ASN A 455 -1.34 17.96 -12.74
C ASN A 455 -0.23 18.97 -12.35
N ALA A 456 0.93 18.96 -13.02
CA ALA A 456 1.88 20.07 -12.96
C ALA A 456 1.44 21.25 -13.85
N ILE A 457 0.53 21.02 -14.79
CA ILE A 457 -0.02 22.05 -15.68
C ILE A 457 -1.29 22.65 -15.03
N PRO A 458 -1.40 23.98 -14.85
CA PRO A 458 -2.49 24.61 -14.11
C PRO A 458 -3.90 24.20 -14.53
N ILE A 459 -4.17 24.13 -15.85
CA ILE A 459 -5.51 23.78 -16.34
C ILE A 459 -5.94 22.36 -15.95
N PHE A 460 -5.00 21.42 -15.93
CA PHE A 460 -5.25 20.05 -15.50
C PHE A 460 -5.38 19.97 -13.99
N ALA A 461 -4.51 20.65 -13.24
CA ALA A 461 -4.56 20.71 -11.78
C ALA A 461 -5.92 21.25 -11.25
N LEU A 462 -6.45 22.30 -11.89
CA LEU A 462 -7.68 22.96 -11.44
C LEU A 462 -8.95 22.14 -11.69
N PHE A 463 -9.08 21.52 -12.88
CA PHE A 463 -10.29 20.76 -13.24
C PHE A 463 -10.08 19.69 -14.31
N GLY A 464 -9.08 19.83 -15.20
CA GLY A 464 -8.87 18.87 -16.29
C GLY A 464 -8.54 17.46 -15.80
N GLY A 465 -7.73 17.33 -14.74
CA GLY A 465 -7.37 16.06 -14.11
C GLY A 465 -8.60 15.29 -13.60
N PRO A 466 -9.43 15.89 -12.73
CA PRO A 466 -10.71 15.31 -12.33
C PRO A 466 -11.59 14.84 -13.50
N TYR A 467 -11.74 15.66 -14.55
CA TYR A 467 -12.60 15.32 -15.70
C TYR A 467 -12.06 14.14 -16.50
N ILE A 468 -10.75 14.13 -16.76
CA ILE A 468 -10.08 13.04 -17.46
C ILE A 468 -10.22 11.76 -16.67
N ASN A 469 -9.94 11.78 -15.37
CA ASN A 469 -10.02 10.57 -14.56
C ASN A 469 -11.44 10.05 -14.42
N PHE A 470 -12.45 10.92 -14.39
CA PHE A 470 -13.85 10.49 -14.42
C PHE A 470 -14.21 9.79 -15.74
N GLY A 471 -13.71 10.30 -16.88
CA GLY A 471 -13.81 9.62 -18.16
C GLY A 471 -13.06 8.28 -18.20
N LEU A 472 -11.83 8.24 -17.68
CA LEU A 472 -11.02 7.01 -17.57
C LEU A 472 -11.70 5.97 -16.70
N TRP A 473 -12.29 6.37 -15.57
CA TRP A 473 -13.10 5.50 -14.72
C TRP A 473 -14.21 4.85 -15.54
N PHE A 474 -15.03 5.63 -16.25
CA PHE A 474 -16.13 5.11 -17.06
C PHE A 474 -15.65 4.12 -18.13
N LEU A 475 -14.61 4.48 -18.89
CA LEU A 475 -14.04 3.64 -19.95
C LEU A 475 -13.41 2.35 -19.41
N SER A 476 -12.89 2.37 -18.18
CA SER A 476 -12.21 1.22 -17.58
C SER A 476 -13.15 0.12 -17.07
N ILE A 477 -14.43 0.45 -16.79
CA ILE A 477 -15.39 -0.49 -16.19
C ILE A 477 -15.60 -1.71 -17.07
N TYR A 478 -15.85 -1.50 -18.37
CA TYR A 478 -16.19 -2.60 -19.29
C TYR A 478 -15.02 -3.57 -19.50
N PRO A 479 -13.80 -3.12 -19.86
CA PRO A 479 -12.63 -3.99 -19.96
C PRO A 479 -12.33 -4.76 -18.66
N ALA A 480 -12.38 -4.10 -17.50
CA ALA A 480 -12.15 -4.76 -16.22
C ALA A 480 -13.22 -5.80 -15.89
N TRP A 481 -14.49 -5.50 -16.19
CA TRP A 481 -15.59 -6.45 -15.99
C TRP A 481 -15.43 -7.72 -16.84
N LEU A 482 -14.91 -7.61 -18.06
CA LEU A 482 -14.61 -8.78 -18.90
C LEU A 482 -13.62 -9.73 -18.23
N VAL A 483 -12.74 -9.26 -17.35
CA VAL A 483 -11.84 -10.13 -16.59
C VAL A 483 -12.54 -10.66 -15.33
N VAL A 484 -13.11 -9.75 -14.51
CA VAL A 484 -13.72 -10.10 -13.21
C VAL A 484 -14.88 -11.09 -13.33
N ARG A 485 -15.64 -11.05 -14.44
CA ARG A 485 -16.77 -11.96 -14.65
C ARG A 485 -16.36 -13.43 -14.73
N HIS A 486 -15.10 -13.76 -15.08
CA HIS A 486 -14.65 -15.16 -15.18
C HIS A 486 -14.25 -15.76 -13.83
N PHE A 487 -14.08 -14.94 -12.78
CA PHE A 487 -13.66 -15.45 -11.47
C PHE A 487 -14.71 -16.38 -10.85
N GLY A 488 -14.23 -17.55 -10.41
CA GLY A 488 -15.05 -18.60 -9.83
C GLY A 488 -16.01 -19.30 -10.80
N ASN A 489 -15.83 -19.14 -12.12
CA ASN A 489 -16.48 -19.97 -13.14
C ASN A 489 -15.60 -21.14 -13.59
N ASP A 490 -14.28 -21.03 -13.45
CA ASP A 490 -13.36 -22.10 -13.82
C ASP A 490 -13.26 -23.12 -12.68
N ALA A 491 -13.88 -24.28 -12.87
CA ALA A 491 -13.75 -25.43 -11.97
C ALA A 491 -12.29 -25.91 -11.80
N LYS A 492 -11.37 -25.46 -12.68
CA LYS A 492 -9.97 -25.87 -12.72
C LYS A 492 -9.12 -25.50 -11.50
N LYS A 493 -9.45 -24.46 -10.73
CA LYS A 493 -8.61 -24.07 -9.57
C LYS A 493 -8.70 -25.02 -8.37
N THR A 494 -9.77 -25.81 -8.28
CA THR A 494 -9.88 -26.84 -7.22
C THR A 494 -8.98 -28.04 -7.54
N ASP A 495 -8.80 -28.35 -8.83
CA ASP A 495 -8.02 -29.50 -9.26
C ASP A 495 -6.52 -29.19 -9.27
N THR A 496 -6.07 -27.95 -9.54
CA THR A 496 -4.63 -27.62 -9.53
C THR A 496 -4.03 -27.59 -8.12
N GLU A 497 -4.77 -27.17 -7.09
CA GLU A 497 -4.30 -27.31 -5.69
C GLU A 497 -4.23 -28.78 -5.26
N THR A 498 -5.15 -29.62 -5.75
CA THR A 498 -5.20 -31.05 -5.46
C THR A 498 -4.13 -31.83 -6.25
N VAL A 499 -3.87 -31.43 -7.50
CA VAL A 499 -2.86 -32.03 -8.39
C VAL A 499 -1.45 -31.58 -8.01
N ALA A 500 -1.23 -30.30 -7.68
CA ALA A 500 0.07 -29.83 -7.16
C ALA A 500 0.40 -30.44 -5.78
N GLN A 501 -0.62 -30.74 -4.96
CA GLN A 501 -0.43 -31.55 -3.75
C GLN A 501 -0.17 -33.03 -4.07
N SER A 502 -0.76 -33.59 -5.13
CA SER A 502 -0.51 -34.99 -5.52
C SER A 502 0.86 -35.20 -6.20
N GLU A 503 1.33 -34.25 -7.02
CA GLU A 503 2.63 -34.28 -7.70
C GLU A 503 3.76 -34.08 -6.69
N ALA A 504 3.61 -33.15 -5.75
CA ALA A 504 4.55 -32.98 -4.64
C ALA A 504 4.60 -34.21 -3.70
N VAL A 505 3.54 -35.03 -3.65
CA VAL A 505 3.52 -36.29 -2.88
C VAL A 505 4.11 -37.46 -3.67
N HIS A 506 4.04 -37.44 -5.01
CA HIS A 506 4.62 -38.47 -5.87
C HIS A 506 6.14 -38.32 -6.05
N GLU A 507 6.64 -37.08 -6.13
CA GLU A 507 8.07 -36.77 -6.26
C GLU A 507 8.88 -37.02 -4.97
N ILE A 508 8.19 -37.18 -3.83
CA ILE A 508 8.79 -37.59 -2.54
C ILE A 508 8.83 -39.13 -2.38
N LYS A 509 8.17 -39.89 -3.28
CA LYS A 509 8.07 -41.36 -3.21
C LYS A 509 8.83 -42.11 -4.32
N SER A 510 9.55 -41.42 -5.21
CA SER A 510 10.54 -42.03 -6.13
C SER A 510 11.94 -41.54 -5.77
#